data_AF-A0A496VPC1-F1
#
_entry.id   AF-A0A496VPC1-F1
#
_cell.length_a   1.000
_cell.length_b   1.000
_cell.length_c   1.000
_cell.angle_alpha   90.00
_cell.angle_beta   90.00
_cell.angle_gamma   90.00
#
_symmetry.space_group_name_H-M   'P 1'
#
loop_
_entity.id
_entity.type
_entity.pdbx_description
1 polymer ?
#
loop_
_entity_poly.entity_id
_entity_poly.type
_entity_poly.pdbx_seq_one_letter_code
_entity_poly.pdbx_strand_id
1 'polypeptide(L)'
;MAYYYSCHQPTPLNHSVVKIEIQQELTLERQAFDAQMRINNGLSNLQLENVEINITFADEDGNGIRATSDPNDTSAAFFIRVDSMDGITDISGSGTVPPSSSAEIHWLIIPAPGSGGVVPSGTLYYVGATLEYTLGGEAHTTQVTPDYIFVKPQPLLTLDYFLPMAVYADDAFTPEEYNGLTV
;
A
#
# COMPACT_ATOMS: atom_id res chain seq x y z
N MET A 1 55.28 -25.19 18.11
CA MET A 1 54.09 -25.11 18.99
C MET A 1 53.17 -24.07 18.36
N ALA A 2 52.12 -24.52 17.65
CA ALA A 2 51.18 -23.63 16.98
C ALA A 2 49.91 -23.53 17.85
N TYR A 3 49.59 -22.33 18.30
CA TYR A 3 48.37 -22.04 19.05
C TYR A 3 47.22 -21.89 18.05
N TYR A 4 46.25 -22.79 18.09
CA TYR A 4 45.01 -22.64 17.35
C TYR A 4 44.09 -21.69 18.13
N TYR A 5 43.88 -20.49 17.60
CA TYR A 5 42.80 -19.63 18.06
C TYR A 5 41.48 -20.15 17.45
N SER A 6 40.67 -20.77 18.30
CA SER A 6 39.30 -21.16 17.96
C SER A 6 38.48 -19.88 17.77
N CYS A 7 38.11 -19.56 16.53
CA CYS A 7 37.19 -18.48 16.24
C CYS A 7 35.80 -18.89 16.72
N HIS A 8 35.38 -18.36 17.88
CA HIS A 8 33.99 -18.41 18.32
C HIS A 8 33.19 -17.55 17.35
N GLN A 9 32.49 -18.19 16.41
CA GLN A 9 31.51 -17.51 15.57
C GLN A 9 30.45 -16.94 16.52
N PRO A 10 30.17 -15.62 16.50
CA PRO A 10 29.08 -15.08 17.30
C PRO A 10 27.81 -15.80 16.90
N THR A 11 27.16 -16.44 17.87
CA THR A 11 25.83 -17.03 17.69
C THR A 11 24.92 -15.97 17.07
N PRO A 12 24.18 -16.27 16.00
CA PRO A 12 23.25 -15.29 15.44
C PRO A 12 22.25 -14.93 16.54
N LEU A 13 22.36 -13.71 17.04
CA LEU A 13 21.27 -13.09 17.79
C LEU A 13 20.10 -13.06 16.80
N ASN A 14 19.00 -13.69 17.19
CA ASN A 14 17.73 -13.61 16.47
C ASN A 14 17.26 -12.15 16.51
N HIS A 15 17.78 -11.33 15.61
CA HIS A 15 17.24 -10.02 15.32
C HIS A 15 16.03 -10.26 14.44
N SER A 16 14.87 -9.84 14.94
CA SER A 16 13.58 -10.01 14.29
C SER A 16 13.65 -9.76 12.79
N VAL A 17 13.22 -10.76 12.03
CA VAL A 17 13.04 -10.61 10.59
C VAL A 17 11.80 -9.73 10.40
N VAL A 18 12.02 -8.46 10.07
CA VAL A 18 10.96 -7.54 9.64
C VAL A 18 10.75 -7.78 8.14
N LYS A 19 9.57 -8.25 7.77
CA LYS A 19 9.16 -8.45 6.39
C LYS A 19 7.92 -7.58 6.13
N ILE A 20 7.98 -6.78 5.08
CA ILE A 20 6.80 -6.15 4.49
C ILE A 20 6.16 -7.15 3.52
N GLU A 21 4.84 -7.22 3.50
CA GLU A 21 4.08 -8.09 2.59
C GLU A 21 2.98 -7.25 1.94
N ILE A 22 2.84 -7.36 0.62
CA ILE A 22 1.76 -6.71 -0.13
C ILE A 22 0.67 -7.74 -0.41
N GLN A 23 -0.55 -7.50 0.07
CA GLN A 23 -1.64 -8.50 -0.08
C GLN A 23 -2.23 -8.57 -1.51
N GLN A 24 -1.95 -7.58 -2.37
CA GLN A 24 -2.37 -7.55 -3.77
C GLN A 24 -1.25 -7.05 -4.67
N GLU A 25 -0.69 -7.92 -5.51
CA GLU A 25 0.46 -7.58 -6.38
C GLU A 25 0.06 -6.80 -7.66
N LEU A 26 -1.24 -6.57 -7.88
CA LEU A 26 -1.76 -5.96 -9.11
C LEU A 26 -3.02 -5.11 -8.87
N THR A 27 -2.97 -3.82 -9.21
CA THR A 27 -4.13 -2.93 -9.11
C THR A 27 -4.19 -1.88 -10.22
N LEU A 28 -5.38 -1.35 -10.51
CA LEU A 28 -5.56 -0.23 -11.44
C LEU A 28 -5.20 1.10 -10.73
N GLU A 29 -4.83 2.16 -11.45
CA GLU A 29 -4.63 3.47 -10.80
C GLU A 29 -5.88 3.91 -10.02
N ARG A 30 -5.68 4.59 -8.88
CA ARG A 30 -6.69 4.93 -7.86
C ARG A 30 -7.29 3.76 -7.07
N GLN A 31 -6.86 2.52 -7.31
CA GLN A 31 -7.07 1.46 -6.33
C GLN A 31 -5.90 1.44 -5.35
N ALA A 32 -6.21 1.35 -4.07
CA ALA A 32 -5.19 1.34 -3.03
C ALA A 32 -4.60 -0.07 -2.90
N PHE A 33 -3.28 -0.16 -2.79
CA PHE A 33 -2.61 -1.34 -2.28
C PHE A 33 -2.64 -1.31 -0.75
N ASP A 34 -2.89 -2.47 -0.14
CA ASP A 34 -2.68 -2.70 1.28
C ASP A 34 -1.24 -3.18 1.49
N ALA A 35 -0.46 -2.39 2.22
CA ALA A 35 0.88 -2.75 2.65
C ALA A 35 0.87 -3.02 4.15
N GLN A 36 1.34 -4.20 4.55
CA GLN A 36 1.42 -4.58 5.95
C GLN A 36 2.88 -4.71 6.40
N MET A 37 3.20 -4.15 7.56
CA MET A 37 4.47 -4.37 8.26
C MET A 37 4.19 -4.96 9.63
N ARG A 38 4.90 -6.04 9.94
CA ARG A 38 4.92 -6.61 11.29
C ARG A 38 6.28 -6.46 11.93
N ILE A 39 6.31 -5.79 13.08
CA ILE A 39 7.48 -5.63 13.92
C ILE A 39 7.36 -6.60 15.09
N ASN A 40 8.30 -7.54 15.21
CA ASN A 40 8.33 -8.46 16.34
C ASN A 40 9.38 -7.97 17.35
N ASN A 41 9.01 -7.76 18.61
CA ASN A 41 9.99 -7.54 19.66
C ASN A 41 10.26 -8.87 20.40
N GLY A 42 11.32 -9.56 20.00
CA GLY A 42 11.70 -10.85 20.59
C GLY A 42 12.38 -10.77 21.97
N LEU A 43 12.62 -9.56 22.49
CA LEU A 43 13.31 -9.37 23.77
C LEU A 43 12.31 -9.48 24.94
N SER A 44 12.70 -10.13 26.03
CA SER A 44 11.80 -10.40 27.16
C SER A 44 11.76 -9.28 28.20
N ASN A 45 12.70 -8.34 28.16
CA ASN A 45 12.88 -7.33 29.21
C ASN A 45 13.05 -5.91 28.67
N LEU A 46 13.19 -5.74 27.35
CA LEU A 46 13.41 -4.44 26.72
C LEU A 46 12.31 -4.17 25.70
N GLN A 47 11.75 -2.97 25.76
CA GLN A 47 10.82 -2.47 24.76
C GLN A 47 11.60 -1.79 23.62
N LEU A 48 11.01 -1.77 22.44
CA LEU A 48 11.44 -0.86 21.39
C LEU A 48 10.83 0.51 21.67
N GLU A 49 11.63 1.55 21.58
CA GLU A 49 11.23 2.93 21.84
C GLU A 49 11.51 3.81 20.63
N ASN A 50 10.90 4.99 20.59
CA ASN A 50 11.12 5.99 19.55
C ASN A 50 10.98 5.39 18.13
N VAL A 51 9.99 4.52 17.95
CA VAL A 51 9.79 3.83 16.68
C VAL A 51 9.35 4.84 15.62
N GLU A 52 10.14 4.93 14.55
CA GLU A 52 9.88 5.74 13.36
C GLU A 52 9.96 4.87 12.11
N ILE A 53 8.94 4.98 11.25
CA ILE A 53 8.87 4.21 10.00
C ILE A 53 8.77 5.17 8.83
N ASN A 54 9.77 5.11 7.95
CA ASN A 54 9.83 5.92 6.74
C ASN A 54 9.68 5.02 5.51
N ILE A 55 8.51 5.04 4.86
CA ILE A 55 8.25 4.27 3.63
C ILE A 55 8.91 4.94 2.44
N THR A 56 9.57 4.14 1.60
CA THR A 56 10.28 4.59 0.41
C THR A 56 9.74 3.92 -0.85
N PHE A 57 9.79 4.63 -1.97
CA PHE A 57 9.37 4.13 -3.27
C PHE A 57 10.52 4.25 -4.25
N ALA A 58 10.66 3.26 -5.13
CA ALA A 58 11.62 3.30 -6.22
C ALA A 58 11.02 2.75 -7.52
N ASP A 59 11.52 3.22 -8.66
CA ASP A 59 11.21 2.65 -9.97
C ASP A 59 11.97 1.34 -10.24
N GLU A 60 11.77 0.76 -11.43
CA GLU A 60 12.44 -0.48 -11.85
C GLU A 60 13.97 -0.39 -11.89
N ASP A 61 14.51 0.81 -12.07
CA ASP A 61 15.95 1.10 -12.09
C ASP A 61 16.50 1.40 -10.68
N GLY A 62 15.63 1.45 -9.66
CA GLY A 62 15.99 1.74 -8.27
C GLY A 62 16.08 3.24 -7.94
N ASN A 63 15.61 4.13 -8.82
CA ASN A 63 15.58 5.57 -8.53
C ASN A 63 14.41 5.90 -7.61
N GLY A 64 14.66 6.75 -6.62
CA GLY A 64 13.65 7.17 -5.64
C GLY A 64 12.47 7.89 -6.31
N ILE A 65 11.26 7.41 -6.00
CA ILE A 65 10.01 8.00 -6.45
C ILE A 65 9.36 8.77 -5.29
N ARG A 66 8.81 9.93 -5.61
CA ARG A 66 8.19 10.80 -4.62
C ARG A 66 6.79 10.29 -4.25
N ALA A 67 6.60 10.07 -2.96
CA ALA A 67 5.32 9.78 -2.34
C ALA A 67 5.00 10.84 -1.27
N THR A 68 3.72 11.00 -0.96
CA THR A 68 3.25 12.03 -0.02
C THR A 68 2.04 11.56 0.77
N SER A 69 1.80 12.16 1.93
CA SER A 69 0.55 12.02 2.68
C SER A 69 -0.33 13.28 2.59
N ASP A 70 0.13 14.33 1.90
CA ASP A 70 -0.67 15.54 1.65
C ASP A 70 -1.65 15.28 0.48
N PRO A 71 -2.97 15.29 0.72
CA PRO A 71 -3.97 15.05 -0.33
C PRO A 71 -4.02 16.15 -1.39
N ASN A 72 -3.41 17.32 -1.17
CA ASN A 72 -3.42 18.44 -2.11
C ASN A 72 -2.20 18.45 -3.05
N ASP A 73 -1.25 17.55 -2.83
CA ASP A 73 -0.06 17.47 -3.66
C ASP A 73 -0.38 16.82 -5.00
N THR A 74 -0.11 17.52 -6.10
CA THR A 74 -0.41 17.05 -7.45
C THR A 74 0.79 16.45 -8.19
N SER A 75 1.95 16.40 -7.54
CA SER A 75 3.23 16.04 -8.17
C SER A 75 3.81 14.72 -7.68
N ALA A 76 3.28 14.15 -6.60
CA ALA A 76 3.68 12.84 -6.12
C ALA A 76 3.08 11.71 -6.98
N ALA A 77 3.84 10.64 -7.17
CA ALA A 77 3.38 9.45 -7.89
C ALA A 77 2.52 8.53 -6.99
N PHE A 78 2.66 8.66 -5.67
CA PHE A 78 1.93 7.85 -4.70
C PHE A 78 1.45 8.71 -3.53
N PHE A 79 0.25 8.39 -3.05
CA PHE A 79 -0.26 8.86 -1.76
C PHE A 79 -0.23 7.73 -0.76
N ILE A 80 0.25 8.02 0.46
CA ILE A 80 0.34 7.03 1.53
C ILE A 80 -0.45 7.53 2.72
N ARG A 81 -1.25 6.65 3.31
CA ARG A 81 -1.91 6.89 4.60
C ARG A 81 -1.81 5.65 5.46
N VAL A 82 -1.69 5.85 6.77
CA VAL A 82 -1.87 4.78 7.76
C VAL A 82 -3.35 4.42 7.78
N ASP A 83 -3.66 3.13 7.66
CA ASP A 83 -5.02 2.59 7.76
C ASP A 83 -5.33 2.09 9.17
N SER A 84 -4.43 1.28 9.73
CA SER A 84 -4.54 0.79 11.09
C SER A 84 -3.16 0.53 11.72
N MET A 85 -3.14 0.56 13.05
CA MET A 85 -1.99 0.22 13.88
C MET A 85 -2.50 -0.64 15.05
N ASP A 86 -1.85 -1.78 15.27
CA ASP A 86 -2.07 -2.65 16.44
C ASP A 86 -0.72 -2.94 17.12
N GLY A 87 -0.74 -3.05 18.46
CA GLY A 87 0.48 -3.31 19.24
C GLY A 87 1.52 -2.17 19.26
N ILE A 88 1.20 -0.98 18.73
CA ILE A 88 2.04 0.22 18.76
C ILE A 88 1.19 1.49 18.88
N THR A 89 1.73 2.52 19.53
CA THR A 89 1.03 3.79 19.78
C THR A 89 1.26 4.86 18.72
N ASP A 90 2.39 4.81 18.02
CA ASP A 90 2.83 5.81 17.05
C ASP A 90 3.93 5.22 16.15
N ILE A 91 4.14 5.79 14.97
CA ILE A 91 5.20 5.39 14.02
C ILE A 91 6.02 6.59 13.51
N SER A 92 5.91 7.74 14.18
CA SER A 92 6.53 9.00 13.80
C SER A 92 7.66 9.43 14.75
N GLY A 93 8.23 8.47 15.49
CA GLY A 93 9.36 8.68 16.41
C GLY A 93 9.00 8.70 17.89
N SER A 94 7.73 8.46 18.25
CA SER A 94 7.28 8.30 19.65
C SER A 94 6.65 6.95 19.95
N GLY A 95 6.67 6.03 18.98
CA GLY A 95 6.14 4.69 19.10
C GLY A 95 6.87 3.82 20.11
N THR A 96 6.14 2.90 20.74
CA THR A 96 6.71 1.87 21.60
C THR A 96 6.16 0.49 21.28
N VAL A 97 7.01 -0.53 21.31
CA VAL A 97 6.61 -1.94 21.15
C VAL A 97 7.08 -2.73 22.38
N PRO A 98 6.15 -3.23 23.22
CA PRO A 98 6.49 -3.91 24.48
C PRO A 98 7.39 -5.14 24.30
N PRO A 99 8.08 -5.59 25.37
CA PRO A 99 8.84 -6.83 25.34
C PRO A 99 7.96 -8.04 24.97
N SER A 100 8.52 -8.99 24.24
CA SER A 100 7.86 -10.26 23.85
C SER A 100 6.49 -10.05 23.18
N SER A 101 6.37 -8.98 22.40
CA SER A 101 5.14 -8.60 21.72
C SER A 101 5.39 -8.31 20.24
N SER A 102 4.35 -7.96 19.52
CA SER A 102 4.44 -7.58 18.12
C SER A 102 3.53 -6.41 17.83
N ALA A 103 3.94 -5.59 16.87
CA ALA A 103 3.14 -4.53 16.30
C ALA A 103 2.85 -4.81 14.84
N GLU A 104 1.66 -4.45 14.39
CA GLU A 104 1.20 -4.60 13.02
C GLU A 104 0.67 -3.26 12.53
N ILE A 105 1.15 -2.83 11.37
CA ILE A 105 0.80 -1.54 10.78
C ILE A 105 0.39 -1.77 9.34
N HIS A 106 -0.77 -1.24 8.98
CA HIS A 106 -1.29 -1.25 7.62
C HIS A 106 -1.25 0.16 7.03
N TRP A 107 -0.76 0.25 5.80
CA TRP A 107 -0.84 1.46 4.99
C TRP A 107 -1.64 1.21 3.72
N LEU A 108 -2.42 2.22 3.36
CA LEU A 108 -3.02 2.30 2.04
C LEU A 108 -2.14 3.15 1.14
N ILE A 109 -1.61 2.52 0.10
CA ILE A 109 -0.77 3.13 -0.93
C ILE A 109 -1.62 3.34 -2.17
N ILE A 110 -1.77 4.58 -2.60
CA ILE A 110 -2.68 4.96 -3.68
C ILE A 110 -1.86 5.53 -4.82
N PRO A 111 -1.79 4.84 -5.98
CA PRO A 111 -1.13 5.39 -7.15
C PRO A 111 -1.87 6.61 -7.67
N ALA A 112 -1.12 7.68 -7.93
CA ALA A 112 -1.62 8.86 -8.62
C ALA A 112 -1.91 8.53 -10.10
N PRO A 113 -2.77 9.32 -10.78
CA PRO A 113 -2.97 9.19 -12.21
C PRO A 113 -1.65 9.35 -12.98
N GLY A 114 -1.37 8.45 -13.91
CA GLY A 114 -0.13 8.44 -14.70
C GLY A 114 0.95 7.51 -14.13
N SER A 115 0.85 7.07 -12.88
CA SER A 115 1.80 6.10 -12.30
C SER A 115 1.71 4.73 -12.97
N GLY A 116 0.59 4.40 -13.63
CA GLY A 116 0.43 3.17 -14.39
C GLY A 116 1.09 3.17 -15.78
N GLY A 117 1.68 4.31 -16.19
CA GLY A 117 2.28 4.47 -17.52
C GLY A 117 1.24 4.40 -18.64
N VAL A 118 1.66 3.91 -19.81
CA VAL A 118 0.80 3.78 -21.00
C VAL A 118 0.67 2.34 -21.49
N VAL A 119 1.44 1.43 -20.91
CA VAL A 119 1.50 0.04 -21.33
C VAL A 119 0.49 -0.77 -20.51
N PRO A 120 -0.34 -1.62 -21.14
CA PRO A 120 -1.34 -2.42 -20.43
C PRO A 120 -0.79 -3.39 -19.37
N SER A 121 0.49 -3.74 -19.44
CA SER A 121 1.18 -4.56 -18.44
C SER A 121 1.36 -3.83 -17.10
N GLY A 122 1.29 -2.50 -17.10
CA GLY A 122 1.58 -1.65 -15.94
C GLY A 122 3.06 -1.35 -15.75
N THR A 123 3.33 -0.50 -14.77
CA THR A 123 4.68 -0.06 -14.35
C THR A 123 5.05 -0.74 -13.03
N LEU A 124 6.28 -1.25 -12.95
CA LEU A 124 6.85 -1.85 -11.74
C LEU A 124 7.39 -0.77 -10.81
N TYR A 125 7.08 -0.89 -9.52
CA TYR A 125 7.69 -0.10 -8.46
C TYR A 125 8.09 -0.97 -7.29
N TYR A 126 9.14 -0.58 -6.59
CA TYR A 126 9.55 -1.17 -5.31
C TYR A 126 9.10 -0.29 -4.16
N VAL A 127 8.52 -0.90 -3.14
CA VAL A 127 8.09 -0.27 -1.89
C VAL A 127 8.95 -0.82 -0.76
N GLY A 128 9.80 0.04 -0.21
CA GLY A 128 10.65 -0.27 0.93
C GLY A 128 10.27 0.54 2.16
N ALA A 129 11.01 0.36 3.24
CA ALA A 129 10.93 1.22 4.41
C ALA A 129 12.23 1.24 5.19
N THR A 130 12.51 2.35 5.85
CA THR A 130 13.53 2.45 6.89
C THR A 130 12.83 2.47 8.24
N LEU A 131 13.19 1.54 9.12
CA LEU A 131 12.73 1.47 10.50
C LEU A 131 13.84 2.00 11.41
N GLU A 132 13.54 3.05 12.19
CA GLU A 132 14.41 3.57 13.23
C GLU A 132 13.78 3.33 14.60
N TYR A 133 14.58 2.94 15.58
CA TYR A 133 14.11 2.70 16.95
C TYR A 133 15.25 2.80 17.94
N THR A 134 14.94 3.06 19.20
CA THR A 134 15.85 3.00 20.32
C THR A 134 15.63 1.69 21.09
N LEU A 135 16.73 1.00 21.43
CA LEU A 135 16.71 -0.19 22.26
C LEU A 135 17.71 0.00 23.40
N GLY A 136 17.24 0.02 24.65
CA GLY A 136 18.10 0.16 25.82
C GLY A 136 18.92 1.46 25.83
N GLY A 137 18.44 2.51 25.17
CA GLY A 137 19.12 3.80 25.03
C GLY A 137 20.04 3.93 23.81
N GLU A 138 20.20 2.90 22.99
CA GLU A 138 20.97 2.94 21.74
C GLU A 138 20.04 3.01 20.53
N ALA A 139 20.33 3.91 19.58
CA ALA A 139 19.56 4.04 18.35
C ALA A 139 19.99 3.00 17.32
N HIS A 140 19.01 2.37 16.68
CA HIS A 140 19.17 1.38 15.63
C HIS A 140 18.37 1.78 14.39
N THR A 141 18.96 1.51 13.22
CA THR A 141 18.31 1.70 11.92
C THR A 141 18.32 0.38 11.18
N THR A 142 17.15 -0.05 10.72
CA THR A 142 16.95 -1.28 9.95
C THR A 142 16.32 -0.94 8.60
N GLN A 143 16.98 -1.36 7.53
CA GLN A 143 16.41 -1.31 6.18
C GLN A 143 15.48 -2.50 5.99
N VAL A 144 14.20 -2.23 5.76
CA VAL A 144 13.21 -3.26 5.45
C VAL A 144 13.42 -3.69 4.01
N THR A 145 13.41 -5.01 3.77
CA THR A 145 13.54 -5.54 2.41
C THR A 145 12.35 -5.06 1.57
N PRO A 146 12.59 -4.38 0.43
CA PRO A 146 11.50 -3.90 -0.40
C PRO A 146 10.67 -5.05 -0.98
N ASP A 147 9.38 -4.80 -1.16
CA ASP A 147 8.48 -5.62 -1.98
C ASP A 147 8.11 -4.83 -3.26
N TYR A 148 7.43 -5.46 -4.20
CA TYR A 148 7.11 -4.83 -5.48
C TYR A 148 5.61 -4.76 -5.76
N ILE A 149 5.21 -3.74 -6.52
CA ILE A 149 3.84 -3.52 -6.98
C ILE A 149 3.80 -3.23 -8.48
N PHE A 150 2.76 -3.72 -9.16
CA PHE A 150 2.45 -3.34 -10.54
C PHE A 150 1.25 -2.42 -10.60
N VAL A 151 1.48 -1.19 -11.06
CA VAL A 151 0.41 -0.20 -11.28
C VAL A 151 -0.02 -0.26 -12.73
N LYS A 152 -1.27 -0.61 -13.00
CA LYS A 152 -1.82 -0.57 -14.36
C LYS A 152 -2.45 0.77 -14.68
N PRO A 153 -2.35 1.25 -15.94
CA PRO A 153 -2.99 2.50 -16.34
C PRO A 153 -4.52 2.38 -16.26
N GLN A 154 -5.20 3.49 -16.02
CA GLN A 154 -6.66 3.50 -16.03
C GLN A 154 -7.20 3.15 -17.43
N PRO A 155 -8.16 2.21 -17.53
CA PRO A 155 -8.80 1.93 -18.79
C PRO A 155 -9.61 3.16 -19.24
N LEU A 156 -9.42 3.57 -20.49
CA LEU A 156 -10.23 4.61 -21.10
C LEU A 156 -11.64 4.04 -21.35
N LEU A 157 -12.64 4.48 -20.57
CA LEU A 157 -14.03 4.11 -20.81
C LEU A 157 -14.56 4.94 -21.98
N THR A 158 -14.68 4.33 -23.16
CA THR A 158 -15.42 4.91 -24.29
C THR A 158 -16.89 4.50 -24.18
N LEU A 159 -17.78 5.47 -23.96
CA LEU A 159 -19.23 5.22 -23.96
C LEU A 159 -19.79 5.52 -25.35
N ASP A 160 -20.03 4.49 -26.14
CA ASP A 160 -20.79 4.61 -27.38
C ASP A 160 -22.29 4.69 -27.03
N TYR A 161 -22.78 5.91 -26.86
CA TYR A 161 -24.19 6.15 -26.60
C TYR A 161 -24.95 6.29 -27.92
N PHE A 162 -25.76 5.28 -28.26
CA PHE A 162 -26.74 5.39 -29.33
C PHE A 162 -28.08 5.87 -28.74
N LEU A 163 -28.43 7.14 -28.95
CA LEU A 163 -29.81 7.63 -28.71
C LEU A 163 -30.68 7.18 -29.91
N PRO A 164 -31.68 6.30 -29.73
CA PRO A 164 -32.68 6.09 -30.77
C PRO A 164 -33.53 7.37 -30.92
N MET A 165 -33.50 8.00 -32.09
CA MET A 165 -34.22 9.26 -32.38
C MET A 165 -35.74 9.09 -32.61
N ALA A 166 -36.28 7.89 -32.49
CA ALA A 166 -37.70 7.65 -32.74
C ALA A 166 -38.33 6.91 -31.57
N VAL A 167 -38.95 7.68 -30.68
CA VAL A 167 -40.04 7.18 -29.85
C VAL A 167 -41.33 7.56 -30.57
N TYR A 168 -42.10 6.56 -31.01
CA TYR A 168 -43.46 6.80 -31.47
C TYR A 168 -44.30 7.10 -30.24
N ALA A 169 -44.71 8.35 -30.08
CA ALA A 169 -45.75 8.69 -29.12
C ALA A 169 -47.08 8.16 -29.67
N ASP A 170 -47.85 7.47 -28.83
CA ASP A 170 -49.24 7.16 -29.14
C ASP A 170 -50.02 8.48 -29.25
N ASP A 171 -50.84 8.61 -30.29
CA ASP A 171 -51.63 9.81 -30.53
C ASP A 171 -52.75 9.85 -29.48
N ALA A 172 -52.72 10.87 -28.61
CA ALA A 172 -53.70 11.08 -27.56
C ALA A 172 -55.13 11.32 -28.08
N PHE A 173 -55.32 11.42 -29.40
CA PHE A 173 -56.62 11.55 -30.06
C PHE A 173 -57.01 10.32 -30.88
N THR A 174 -56.38 9.16 -30.69
CA THR A 174 -56.90 7.92 -31.27
C THR A 174 -58.29 7.65 -30.68
N PRO A 175 -59.39 7.71 -31.48
CA PRO A 175 -60.72 7.43 -30.94
C PRO A 175 -60.77 5.95 -30.54
N GLU A 176 -61.06 5.67 -29.27
CA GLU A 176 -61.35 4.31 -28.83
C GLU A 176 -62.61 3.83 -29.58
N GLU A 177 -62.42 2.88 -30.51
CA GLU A 177 -63.53 2.23 -31.19
C GLU A 177 -64.21 1.28 -30.18
N TYR A 178 -65.21 1.80 -29.48
CA TYR A 178 -66.05 1.01 -28.58
C TYR A 178 -66.86 -0.01 -29.39
N ASN A 179 -66.31 -1.21 -29.55
CA ASN A 179 -66.99 -2.32 -30.22
C ASN A 179 -67.87 -3.09 -29.20
N GLY A 180 -68.95 -2.44 -28.77
CA GLY A 180 -69.96 -3.04 -27.89
C GLY A 180 -70.97 -3.88 -28.67
N LEU A 181 -70.65 -5.16 -28.89
CA LEU A 181 -71.61 -6.20 -29.24
C LEU A 181 -72.57 -6.46 -28.07
N THR A 182 -73.89 -6.41 -28.29
CA THR A 182 -74.79 -7.59 -28.14
C THR A 182 -76.27 -7.29 -28.43
N VAL A 183 -76.84 -8.15 -29.30
CA VAL A 183 -78.17 -8.79 -29.36
C VAL A 183 -79.44 -7.92 -29.27
#